data_AF-A0A7J6DC03-F1
#
_entry.id   AF-A0A7J6DC03-F1
#
_cell.length_a   1.000
_cell.length_b   1.000
_cell.length_c   1.000
_cell.angle_alpha   90.00
_cell.angle_beta   90.00
_cell.angle_gamma   90.00
#
_symmetry.space_group_name_H-M   'P 1'
#
loop_
_entity.id
_entity.type
_entity.pdbx_description
1 polymer ?
#
loop_
_entity_poly.entity_id
_entity_poly.type
_entity_poly.pdbx_seq_one_letter_code
_entity_poly.pdbx_strand_id
1 'polypeptide(L)'
;MDHLFSGFDCTQQNAEVHIRTQTVSACTPQNSNCAHSAVLNIDENECLQRILEDLHYYLETFRAFSNSELTKSVVRSIDELMQNCFSVSAMDNSPAKVSMGQQKSFQERLQLCKVLKGFNIRTITINRVFNHILSK
;
A
#
# COMPACT_ATOMS: atom_id res chain seq x y z
N MET A 1 -10.05 -25.87 -28.76
CA MET A 1 -10.58 -24.49 -28.73
C MET A 1 -10.59 -24.01 -27.28
N ASP A 2 -9.48 -24.18 -26.54
CA ASP A 2 -9.56 -24.38 -25.08
C ASP A 2 -8.94 -23.24 -24.25
N HIS A 3 -8.70 -22.08 -24.86
CA HIS A 3 -8.11 -20.92 -24.17
C HIS A 3 -8.92 -19.63 -24.30
N LEU A 4 -10.13 -19.68 -24.84
CA LEU A 4 -10.89 -18.45 -25.12
C LEU A 4 -11.40 -17.73 -23.86
N PHE A 5 -11.40 -18.42 -22.70
CA PHE A 5 -11.80 -17.86 -21.40
C PHE A 5 -10.90 -18.35 -20.26
N SER A 6 -9.59 -18.09 -20.32
CA SER A 6 -8.73 -18.27 -19.15
C SER A 6 -8.87 -17.06 -18.21
N GLY A 7 -9.26 -17.30 -16.95
CA GLY A 7 -9.05 -16.32 -15.89
C GLY A 7 -7.55 -16.02 -15.68
N PHE A 8 -7.22 -15.06 -14.80
CA PHE A 8 -5.84 -14.80 -14.44
C PHE A 8 -5.54 -15.34 -13.04
N ASP A 9 -4.35 -15.91 -12.86
CA ASP A 9 -3.81 -16.21 -11.54
C ASP A 9 -3.04 -14.98 -11.03
N CYS A 10 -3.51 -14.41 -9.92
CA CYS A 10 -2.89 -13.25 -9.29
C CYS A 10 -1.46 -13.53 -8.78
N THR A 11 -1.17 -14.77 -8.38
CA THR A 11 0.17 -15.15 -7.89
C THR A 11 1.23 -14.99 -8.97
N GLN A 12 0.87 -15.21 -10.24
CA GLN A 12 1.74 -15.10 -11.41
C GLN A 12 1.89 -13.67 -11.95
N GLN A 13 1.09 -12.71 -11.46
CA GLN A 13 1.17 -11.33 -11.94
C GLN A 13 2.28 -10.54 -11.25
N ASN A 14 2.96 -9.65 -11.96
CA ASN A 14 3.91 -8.73 -11.33
C ASN A 14 3.20 -7.76 -10.38
N ALA A 15 3.88 -7.38 -9.30
CA ALA A 15 3.39 -6.32 -8.42
C ALA A 15 3.50 -4.96 -9.11
N GLU A 16 2.49 -4.11 -8.93
CA GLU A 16 2.54 -2.72 -9.34
C GLU A 16 2.73 -1.86 -8.10
N VAL A 17 3.92 -1.28 -7.97
CA VAL A 17 4.30 -0.48 -6.81
C VAL A 17 4.32 0.98 -7.20
N HIS A 18 3.72 1.83 -6.37
CA HIS A 18 3.88 3.27 -6.49
C HIS A 18 5.32 3.69 -6.14
N ILE A 19 6.05 4.27 -7.09
CA ILE A 19 7.46 4.63 -6.94
C ILE A 19 7.72 6.12 -6.74
N ARG A 20 6.70 6.99 -6.92
CA ARG A 20 6.90 8.45 -6.94
C ARG A 20 7.21 9.04 -5.57
N THR A 21 6.79 8.37 -4.51
CA THR A 21 7.02 8.74 -3.10
C THR A 21 8.46 8.55 -2.64
N GLN A 22 9.31 7.84 -3.41
CA GLN A 22 10.70 7.61 -3.03
C GLN A 22 10.89 6.98 -1.63
N THR A 23 9.86 6.30 -1.11
CA THR A 23 9.85 5.72 0.25
C THR A 23 11.01 4.77 0.49
N VAL A 24 11.43 3.98 -0.52
CA VAL A 24 12.57 3.07 -0.36
C VAL A 24 13.84 3.86 -0.07
N SER A 25 14.14 4.90 -0.85
CA SER A 25 15.36 5.69 -0.65
C SER A 25 15.33 6.50 0.64
N ALA A 26 14.18 7.07 1.01
CA ALA A 26 14.04 7.84 2.25
C ALA A 26 14.14 6.96 3.51
N CYS A 27 13.64 5.72 3.45
CA CYS A 27 13.59 4.80 4.57
C CYS A 27 14.73 3.78 4.61
N THR A 28 15.65 3.80 3.64
CA THR A 28 16.82 2.94 3.65
C THR A 28 17.92 3.61 4.48
N PRO A 29 18.48 2.93 5.49
CA PRO A 29 19.59 3.47 6.26
C PRO A 29 20.77 3.84 5.37
N GLN A 30 21.37 5.01 5.62
CA GLN A 30 22.61 5.37 4.93
C GLN A 30 23.74 4.41 5.29
N ASN A 31 24.57 4.07 4.29
CA ASN A 31 25.68 3.12 4.42
C ASN A 31 25.27 1.70 4.86
N SER A 32 24.09 1.23 4.48
CA SER A 32 23.66 -0.15 4.73
C SER A 32 24.40 -1.15 3.83
N ASN A 33 25.68 -1.40 4.09
CA ASN A 33 26.34 -2.61 3.64
C ASN A 33 25.98 -3.75 4.62
N CYS A 34 25.57 -4.92 4.12
CA CYS A 34 25.16 -6.07 4.95
C CYS A 34 26.28 -6.64 5.85
N ALA A 35 27.43 -5.96 5.95
CA ALA A 35 28.67 -6.44 6.56
C ALA A 35 29.06 -5.69 7.86
N HIS A 36 28.33 -4.66 8.30
CA HIS A 36 28.64 -4.02 9.58
C HIS A 36 27.42 -3.43 10.28
N SER A 37 27.49 -3.45 11.61
CA SER A 37 26.63 -2.67 12.52
C SER A 37 26.94 -1.19 12.32
N ALA A 38 26.47 -0.62 11.21
CA ALA A 38 26.52 0.81 10.98
C ALA A 38 25.36 1.45 11.76
N VAL A 39 25.67 2.54 12.45
CA VAL A 39 24.66 3.44 13.02
C VAL A 39 23.71 3.82 11.88
N LEU A 40 22.48 3.32 11.96
CA LEU A 40 21.44 3.53 10.96
C LEU A 40 20.95 4.97 11.08
N ASN A 41 21.60 5.90 10.39
CA ASN A 41 21.10 7.26 10.24
C ASN A 41 20.04 7.27 9.14
N ILE A 42 18.79 7.03 9.54
CA ILE A 42 17.60 7.33 8.74
C ILE A 42 17.08 8.68 9.22
N ASP A 43 16.74 9.57 8.29
CA ASP A 43 15.88 10.71 8.61
C ASP A 43 14.46 10.17 8.81
N GLU A 44 14.11 9.91 10.07
CA GLU A 44 12.81 9.32 10.43
C GLU A 44 11.65 10.20 9.98
N ASN A 45 11.80 11.53 10.02
CA ASN A 45 10.75 12.45 9.61
C ASN A 45 10.53 12.38 8.10
N GLU A 46 11.60 12.40 7.31
CA GLU A 46 11.50 12.24 5.86
C GLU A 46 10.89 10.89 5.49
N CYS A 47 11.37 9.80 6.11
CA CYS A 47 10.85 8.46 5.87
C CYS A 47 9.35 8.34 6.23
N LEU A 48 8.94 8.82 7.41
CA LEU A 48 7.55 8.81 7.85
C LEU A 48 6.66 9.65 6.92
N GLN A 49 7.16 10.80 6.45
CA GLN A 49 6.44 11.61 5.47
C GLN A 49 6.21 10.85 4.16
N ARG A 50 7.20 10.12 3.64
CA ARG A 50 7.04 9.30 2.42
C ARG A 50 6.08 8.13 2.62
N ILE A 51 6.11 7.52 3.80
CA ILE A 51 5.14 6.48 4.18
C ILE A 51 3.71 7.06 4.17
N LEU A 52 3.51 8.25 4.74
CA LEU A 52 2.19 8.89 4.75
C LEU A 52 1.70 9.21 3.33
N GLU A 53 2.58 9.63 2.43
CA GLU A 53 2.25 9.85 1.02
C GLU A 53 1.87 8.54 0.30
N ASP A 54 2.58 7.43 0.57
CA ASP A 54 2.21 6.10 0.07
C ASP A 54 0.81 5.69 0.57
N LEU A 55 0.53 5.88 1.87
CA LEU A 55 -0.76 5.51 2.46
C LEU A 55 -1.92 6.31 1.83
N HIS A 56 -1.77 7.62 1.62
CA HIS A 56 -2.75 8.43 0.89
C HIS A 56 -3.01 7.89 -0.52
N TYR A 57 -1.94 7.61 -1.29
CA TYR A 57 -2.07 7.08 -2.64
C TYR A 57 -2.85 5.75 -2.67
N TYR A 58 -2.50 4.80 -1.80
CA TYR A 58 -3.19 3.51 -1.77
C TYR A 58 -4.63 3.62 -1.29
N LEU A 59 -4.91 4.52 -0.33
CA LEU A 59 -6.26 4.80 0.14
C LEU A 59 -7.15 5.28 -1.00
N GLU A 60 -6.72 6.30 -1.75
CA GLU A 60 -7.46 6.83 -2.90
C GLU A 60 -7.62 5.77 -4.00
N THR A 61 -6.55 5.04 -4.29
CA THR A 61 -6.55 3.97 -5.30
C THR A 61 -7.57 2.88 -4.96
N PHE A 62 -7.60 2.41 -3.71
CA PHE A 62 -8.52 1.35 -3.28
C PHE A 62 -9.97 1.84 -3.18
N ARG A 63 -10.22 3.09 -2.77
CA ARG A 63 -11.56 3.69 -2.80
C ARG A 63 -12.10 3.76 -4.23
N ALA A 64 -11.26 4.08 -5.23
CA ALA A 64 -11.66 4.14 -6.63
C ALA A 64 -12.18 2.80 -7.19
N PHE A 65 -11.71 1.66 -6.65
CA PHE A 65 -12.26 0.35 -7.02
C PHE A 65 -13.70 0.13 -6.53
N SER A 66 -14.20 0.92 -5.57
CA SER A 66 -15.60 0.86 -5.08
C SER A 66 -16.05 -0.57 -4.73
N ASN A 67 -15.18 -1.35 -4.08
CA ASN A 67 -15.42 -2.74 -3.70
C ASN A 67 -15.71 -2.83 -2.20
N SER A 68 -16.88 -3.32 -1.81
CA SER A 68 -17.31 -3.44 -0.39
C SER A 68 -16.31 -4.17 0.50
N GLU A 69 -15.80 -5.31 0.04
CA GLU A 69 -14.89 -6.15 0.84
C GLU A 69 -13.53 -5.48 1.01
N LEU A 70 -13.02 -4.84 -0.05
CA LEU A 70 -11.82 -4.03 -0.01
C LEU A 70 -11.98 -2.82 0.94
N THR A 71 -13.15 -2.18 0.92
CA THR A 71 -13.46 -1.04 1.79
C THR A 71 -13.47 -1.45 3.27
N LYS A 72 -14.15 -2.55 3.61
CA LYS A 72 -14.27 -3.02 5.00
C LYS A 72 -12.96 -3.58 5.58
N SER A 73 -12.04 -4.00 4.70
CA SER A 73 -10.73 -4.55 5.06
C SER A 73 -9.61 -3.52 4.89
N VAL A 74 -8.98 -3.48 3.72
CA VAL A 74 -7.74 -2.74 3.44
C VAL A 74 -7.91 -1.24 3.61
N VAL A 75 -8.96 -0.64 3.05
CA VAL A 75 -9.21 0.82 3.15
C VAL A 75 -9.35 1.22 4.61
N ARG A 76 -10.18 0.50 5.37
CA ARG A 76 -10.36 0.74 6.81
C ARG A 76 -9.05 0.61 7.58
N SER A 77 -8.24 -0.41 7.30
CA SER A 77 -6.94 -0.57 7.97
C SER A 77 -5.94 0.54 7.63
N ILE A 78 -5.96 1.06 6.40
CA ILE A 78 -5.14 2.22 6.02
C ILE A 78 -5.60 3.48 6.79
N ASP A 79 -6.91 3.75 6.81
CA ASP A 79 -7.47 4.88 7.57
C ASP A 79 -7.12 4.80 9.06
N GLU A 80 -7.31 3.63 9.68
CA GLU A 80 -6.95 3.38 11.08
C GLU A 80 -5.46 3.61 11.32
N LEU A 81 -4.59 3.14 10.42
CA LEU A 81 -3.14 3.36 10.53
C LEU A 81 -2.79 4.86 10.43
N MET A 82 -3.38 5.57 9.47
CA MET A 82 -3.12 6.99 9.26
C MET A 82 -3.60 7.85 10.45
N GLN A 83 -4.76 7.53 11.01
CA GLN A 83 -5.29 8.22 12.20
C GLN A 83 -4.42 7.97 13.42
N ASN A 84 -4.08 6.71 13.69
CA ASN A 84 -3.39 6.32 14.92
C ASN A 84 -1.88 6.66 14.91
N CYS A 85 -1.23 6.58 13.75
CA CYS A 85 0.23 6.77 13.66
C CYS A 85 0.66 8.13 13.10
N PHE A 86 -0.23 8.85 12.41
CA PHE A 86 0.11 10.13 11.76
C PHE A 86 -0.83 11.28 12.14
N SER A 87 -1.77 11.06 13.07
CA SER A 87 -2.74 12.06 13.52
C SER A 87 -3.54 12.72 12.39
N VAL A 88 -3.73 12.01 11.27
CA VAL A 88 -4.56 12.46 10.16
C VAL A 88 -6.02 12.42 10.62
N SER A 89 -6.77 13.50 10.38
CA SER A 89 -8.21 13.51 10.69
C SER A 89 -8.92 12.42 9.90
N ALA A 90 -9.92 11.78 10.51
CA ALA A 90 -10.75 10.80 9.82
C ALA A 90 -11.30 11.41 8.52
N MET A 91 -10.94 10.81 7.38
CA MET A 91 -11.56 11.16 6.12
C MET A 91 -13.01 10.69 6.13
N ASP A 92 -13.88 11.46 5.48
CA ASP A 92 -15.30 11.15 5.36
C ASP A 92 -15.45 9.82 4.59
N ASN A 93 -15.63 8.74 5.34
CA ASN A 93 -15.71 7.37 4.85
C ASN A 93 -17.10 7.04 4.30
N SER A 94 -17.82 8.06 3.81
CA SER A 94 -19.12 7.89 3.20
C SER A 94 -18.94 6.84 2.09
N PRO A 95 -19.64 5.70 2.15
CA PRO A 95 -19.52 4.69 1.12
C PRO A 95 -19.83 5.37 -0.21
N ALA A 96 -18.85 5.41 -1.13
CA ALA A 96 -19.13 5.79 -2.49
C ALA A 96 -20.34 4.96 -2.92
N LYS A 97 -21.44 5.61 -3.36
CA LYS A 97 -22.71 4.96 -3.69
C LYS A 97 -22.41 3.69 -4.48
N VAL A 98 -22.50 2.54 -3.81
CA VAL A 98 -22.15 1.27 -4.43
C VAL A 98 -23.18 1.06 -5.51
N SER A 99 -22.79 1.18 -6.78
CA SER A 99 -23.63 0.74 -7.89
C SER A 99 -23.78 -0.76 -7.74
N MET A 100 -24.90 -1.17 -7.14
CA MET A 100 -25.24 -2.55 -6.90
C MET A 100 -25.49 -3.21 -8.26
N GLY A 101 -24.43 -3.74 -8.88
CA GLY A 101 -24.53 -4.46 -10.15
C GLY A 101 -23.39 -4.31 -11.16
N GLN A 102 -22.42 -3.42 -10.98
CA GLN A 102 -21.30 -3.33 -11.94
C GLN A 102 -20.28 -4.45 -11.68
N GLN A 103 -20.38 -5.55 -12.45
CA GLN A 103 -19.30 -6.51 -12.58
C GLN A 103 -18.04 -5.78 -13.06
N LYS A 104 -17.02 -5.73 -12.20
CA LYS A 104 -15.71 -5.20 -12.56
C LYS A 104 -15.16 -5.95 -13.76
N SER A 105 -14.67 -5.19 -14.74
CA SER A 105 -14.04 -5.70 -15.94
C SER A 105 -12.84 -6.58 -15.58
N PHE A 106 -12.47 -7.47 -16.50
CA PHE A 106 -11.26 -8.29 -16.35
C PHE A 106 -10.02 -7.43 -16.05
N GLN A 107 -9.88 -6.29 -16.74
CA GLN A 107 -8.75 -5.37 -16.56
C GLN A 107 -8.75 -4.72 -15.18
N GLU A 108 -9.91 -4.28 -14.66
CA GLU A 108 -9.99 -3.75 -13.30
C GLU A 108 -9.60 -4.79 -12.24
N ARG A 109 -10.01 -6.04 -12.41
CA ARG A 109 -9.63 -7.13 -11.47
C ARG A 109 -8.14 -7.43 -11.54
N LEU A 110 -7.58 -7.48 -12.75
CA LEU A 110 -6.15 -7.69 -12.96
C LEU A 110 -5.34 -6.54 -12.33
N GLN A 111 -5.77 -5.29 -12.55
CA GLN A 111 -5.14 -4.11 -11.96
C GLN A 111 -5.20 -4.16 -10.43
N LEU A 112 -6.37 -4.44 -9.85
CA LEU A 112 -6.53 -4.55 -8.40
C LEU A 112 -5.57 -5.59 -7.80
N CYS A 113 -5.44 -6.75 -8.44
CA CYS A 113 -4.47 -7.78 -8.03
C CYS A 113 -3.03 -7.23 -7.99
N LYS A 114 -2.58 -6.58 -9.06
CA LYS A 114 -1.22 -6.04 -9.14
C LYS A 114 -0.94 -4.98 -8.09
N VAL A 115 -1.90 -4.07 -7.88
CA VAL A 115 -1.80 -3.00 -6.88
C VAL A 115 -1.83 -3.57 -5.46
N LEU A 116 -2.67 -4.55 -5.15
CA LEU A 116 -2.68 -5.22 -3.84
C LEU A 116 -1.34 -5.90 -3.54
N LYS A 117 -0.72 -6.55 -4.54
CA LYS A 117 0.62 -7.13 -4.38
C LYS A 117 1.68 -6.05 -4.13
N GLY A 118 1.60 -4.93 -4.83
CA GLY A 118 2.50 -3.80 -4.60
C GLY A 118 2.33 -3.18 -3.21
N PHE A 119 1.08 -3.03 -2.77
CA PHE A 119 0.77 -2.55 -1.43
C PHE A 119 1.30 -3.50 -0.36
N ASN A 120 1.17 -4.81 -0.53
CA ASN A 120 1.74 -5.80 0.39
C ASN A 120 3.27 -5.61 0.57
N ILE A 121 4.00 -5.37 -0.52
CA ILE A 121 5.45 -5.08 -0.47
C ILE A 121 5.72 -3.77 0.30
N ARG A 122 4.89 -2.74 0.09
CA ARG A 122 4.99 -1.48 0.83
C ARG A 122 4.71 -1.66 2.31
N THR A 123 3.69 -2.41 2.70
CA THR A 123 3.38 -2.72 4.11
C THR A 123 4.54 -3.44 4.80
N ILE A 124 5.25 -4.35 4.11
CA ILE A 124 6.47 -4.96 4.66
C ILE A 124 7.54 -3.89 4.95
N THR A 125 7.71 -2.93 4.04
CA THR A 125 8.66 -1.82 4.23
C THR A 125 8.26 -0.94 5.41
N ILE A 126 6.97 -0.57 5.51
CA ILE A 126 6.42 0.23 6.61
C ILE A 126 6.62 -0.49 7.95
N ASN A 127 6.32 -1.79 8.01
CA ASN A 127 6.50 -2.59 9.22
C ASN A 127 7.97 -2.62 9.68
N ARG A 128 8.92 -2.78 8.75
CA ARG A 128 10.36 -2.70 9.05
C ARG A 128 10.76 -1.35 9.63
N VAL A 129 10.24 -0.25 9.09
CA VAL A 129 10.49 1.10 9.60
C VAL A 129 9.94 1.27 11.01
N PHE A 130 8.69 0.88 11.26
CA PHE A 130 8.11 0.98 12.60
C PHE A 130 8.88 0.13 13.62
N ASN A 131 9.29 -1.09 13.26
CA ASN A 131 10.12 -1.90 14.15
C ASN A 131 11.46 -1.22 14.45
N HIS A 132 12.08 -0.59 13.45
CA HIS A 132 13.32 0.16 13.67
C HIS A 132 13.13 1.30 14.66
N ILE A 133 12.10 2.14 14.46
CA ILE A 133 11.78 3.27 15.33
C ILE A 133 11.45 2.81 16.76
N LEU A 134 10.64 1.76 16.91
CA LEU A 134 10.21 1.22 18.22
C LEU A 134 11.30 0.44 18.97
N SER A 135 12.36 0.01 18.29
CA SER A 135 13.47 -0.73 18.89
C SER A 135 14.58 0.14 19.48
N LYS A 136 14.48 1.46 19.31
CA LYS A 136 15.33 2.45 20.00
C LYS A 136 14.92 2.60 21.46
#